data_AF-A0A2U4FFJ5-F1
#
_entry.id   AF-A0A2U4FFJ5-F1
#
_cell.length_a   1.000
_cell.length_b   1.000
_cell.length_c   1.000
_cell.angle_alpha   90.00
_cell.angle_beta   90.00
_cell.angle_gamma   90.00
#
_symmetry.space_group_name_H-M   'P 1'
#
loop_
_entity.id
_entity.type
_entity.pdbx_description
1 polymer ?
#
loop_
_entity_poly.entity_id
_entity_poly.type
_entity_poly.pdbx_seq_one_letter_code
_entity_poly.pdbx_strand_id
1 'polypeptide(L)'
;MEILVKKNPIMKEVYDEYNKFVNSNDLYNGYSNYERDYFNVLMLNEERIKGIEEGMKKGIEQGIEKEKYSLARNMKNKNMDINLISELTGLSIEKIEKL
;
A
#
# COMPACT_ATOMS: atom_id res chain seq x y z
N MET A 1 -41.84 29.10 -9.96
CA MET A 1 -41.64 29.21 -8.50
C MET A 1 -41.75 30.64 -7.97
N GLU A 2 -41.19 31.65 -8.64
CA GLU A 2 -41.23 33.06 -8.17
C GLU A 2 -42.63 33.58 -7.78
N ILE A 3 -43.68 33.18 -8.51
CA ILE A 3 -45.06 33.63 -8.24
C ILE A 3 -45.62 33.06 -6.93
N LEU A 4 -45.22 31.84 -6.54
CA LEU A 4 -45.63 31.19 -5.28
C LEU A 4 -44.83 31.73 -4.10
N VAL A 5 -43.54 31.95 -4.29
CA VAL A 5 -42.61 32.55 -3.32
C VAL A 5 -43.02 33.97 -2.95
N LYS A 6 -43.50 34.77 -3.92
CA LYS A 6 -43.97 36.15 -3.68
C LYS A 6 -45.30 36.26 -2.95
N LYS A 7 -46.16 35.23 -2.99
CA LYS A 7 -47.52 35.28 -2.42
C LYS A 7 -47.63 34.71 -1.01
N ASN A 8 -46.66 33.94 -0.55
CA ASN A 8 -46.66 33.33 0.78
C ASN A 8 -45.33 33.63 1.50
N PRO A 9 -45.35 34.37 2.64
CA PRO A 9 -44.15 34.71 3.40
C PRO A 9 -43.32 33.49 3.80
N ILE A 10 -43.97 32.38 4.14
CA ILE A 10 -43.32 31.12 4.52
C ILE A 10 -42.54 30.54 3.34
N MET A 11 -43.09 30.62 2.12
CA MET A 11 -42.41 30.13 0.92
C MET A 11 -41.19 30.99 0.55
N LYS A 12 -41.17 32.27 0.94
CA LYS A 12 -40.00 33.12 0.80
C LYS A 12 -38.90 32.71 1.77
N GLU A 13 -39.23 32.52 3.04
CA GLU A 13 -38.27 32.06 4.05
C GLU A 13 -37.65 30.71 3.67
N VAL A 14 -38.47 29.73 3.27
CA VAL A 14 -37.99 28.42 2.82
C VAL A 14 -37.06 28.53 1.60
N TYR A 15 -37.37 29.42 0.66
CA TYR A 15 -36.55 29.62 -0.54
C TYR A 15 -35.22 30.33 -0.23
N ASP A 16 -35.24 31.30 0.67
CA ASP A 16 -34.03 32.01 1.11
C ASP A 16 -33.12 31.09 1.95
N GLU A 17 -33.69 30.25 2.81
CA GLU A 17 -32.98 29.21 3.56
C GLU A 17 -32.32 28.19 2.63
N TYR A 18 -33.08 27.70 1.63
CA TYR A 18 -32.57 26.79 0.60
C TYR A 18 -31.42 27.40 -0.19
N ASN A 19 -31.55 28.66 -0.62
CA ASN A 19 -30.48 29.33 -1.36
C ASN A 19 -29.25 29.60 -0.50
N LYS A 20 -29.41 29.89 0.79
CA LYS A 20 -28.27 29.97 1.72
C LYS A 20 -27.58 28.61 1.85
N PHE A 21 -28.33 27.53 1.92
CA PHE A 21 -27.80 26.17 2.05
C PHE A 21 -27.10 25.69 0.77
N VAL A 22 -27.68 25.93 -0.41
CA VAL A 22 -27.11 25.48 -1.69
C VAL A 22 -25.92 26.34 -2.13
N ASN A 23 -25.93 27.63 -1.80
CA ASN A 23 -24.82 28.54 -2.10
C ASN A 23 -23.81 28.64 -0.94
N SER A 24 -23.99 27.89 0.15
CA SER A 24 -22.94 27.81 1.17
C SER A 24 -21.81 26.93 0.63
N ASN A 25 -20.60 27.48 0.67
CA ASN A 25 -19.38 26.74 0.31
C ASN A 25 -19.19 25.48 1.17
N ASP A 26 -19.86 25.41 2.34
CA ASP A 26 -19.68 24.38 3.35
C ASP A 26 -20.13 23.00 2.89
N LEU A 27 -21.19 22.89 2.08
CA LEU A 27 -21.68 21.58 1.61
C LEU A 27 -20.75 20.98 0.56
N TYR A 28 -20.38 21.81 -0.43
CA TYR A 28 -19.47 21.41 -1.50
C TYR A 28 -18.07 21.09 -0.96
N ASN A 29 -17.56 21.94 -0.06
CA ASN A 29 -16.28 21.71 0.60
C ASN A 29 -16.34 20.48 1.51
N GLY A 30 -17.44 20.27 2.23
CA GLY A 30 -17.65 19.10 3.08
C GLY A 30 -17.58 17.79 2.29
N TYR A 31 -18.29 17.71 1.17
CA TYR A 31 -18.26 16.53 0.30
C TYR A 31 -16.89 16.32 -0.34
N SER A 32 -16.29 17.39 -0.88
CA SER A 32 -14.95 17.32 -1.50
C SER A 32 -13.87 16.89 -0.50
N ASN A 33 -13.95 17.36 0.75
CA ASN A 33 -13.05 16.95 1.82
C ASN A 33 -13.26 15.47 2.19
N TYR A 34 -14.51 15.01 2.29
CA TYR A 34 -14.82 13.61 2.56
C TYR A 34 -14.27 12.68 1.48
N GLU A 35 -14.49 13.00 0.20
CA GLU A 35 -13.97 12.20 -0.92
C GLU A 35 -12.45 12.15 -0.92
N ARG A 36 -11.79 13.30 -0.71
CA ARG A 36 -10.34 13.38 -0.60
C ARG A 36 -9.82 12.51 0.54
N ASP A 37 -10.41 12.62 1.72
CA ASP A 37 -9.95 11.90 2.91
C ASP A 37 -10.19 10.38 2.76
N TYR A 38 -11.34 9.99 2.18
CA TYR A 38 -11.63 8.60 1.83
C TYR A 38 -10.62 8.04 0.83
N PHE A 39 -10.34 8.77 -0.25
CA PHE A 39 -9.34 8.39 -1.24
C PHE A 39 -7.95 8.26 -0.62
N ASN A 40 -7.55 9.20 0.24
CA ASN A 40 -6.28 9.14 0.95
C ASN A 40 -6.16 7.87 1.82
N VAL A 41 -7.22 7.51 2.55
CA VAL A 41 -7.24 6.29 3.38
C VAL A 41 -7.13 5.03 2.52
N LEU A 42 -7.82 4.98 1.38
CA LEU A 42 -7.72 3.86 0.45
C LEU A 42 -6.30 3.72 -0.11
N MET A 43 -5.72 4.81 -0.63
CA MET A 43 -4.36 4.83 -1.17
C MET A 43 -3.33 4.42 -0.11
N LEU A 44 -3.44 4.95 1.11
CA LEU A 44 -2.55 4.58 2.21
C LEU A 44 -2.65 3.08 2.56
N ASN A 45 -3.84 2.50 2.48
CA ASN A 45 -4.02 1.07 2.69
C ASN A 45 -3.39 0.24 1.57
N GLU A 46 -3.54 0.63 0.32
CA GLU A 46 -2.89 -0.05 -0.81
C GLU A 46 -1.37 -0.01 -0.70
N GLU A 47 -0.80 1.17 -0.43
CA GLU A 47 0.65 1.33 -0.25
C GLU A 47 1.17 0.52 0.96
N ARG A 48 0.40 0.45 2.05
CA ARG A 48 0.73 -0.40 3.20
C ARG A 48 0.74 -1.88 2.83
N ILE A 49 -0.22 -2.35 2.05
CA ILE A 49 -0.28 -3.74 1.59
C ILE A 49 0.92 -4.05 0.69
N LYS A 50 1.20 -3.20 -0.31
CA LYS A 50 2.38 -3.36 -1.17
C LYS A 50 3.68 -3.39 -0.38
N GLY A 51 3.83 -2.49 0.59
CA GLY A 51 5.01 -2.45 1.47
C GLY A 51 5.19 -3.74 2.27
N ILE A 52 4.10 -4.34 2.77
CA ILE A 52 4.14 -5.63 3.47
C ILE A 52 4.53 -6.76 2.50
N GLU A 53 3.91 -6.83 1.32
CA GLU A 53 4.21 -7.85 0.31
C GLU A 53 5.66 -7.79 -0.16
N GLU A 54 6.16 -6.60 -0.48
CA GLU A 54 7.56 -6.38 -0.85
C GLU A 54 8.51 -6.75 0.30
N GLY A 55 8.17 -6.35 1.53
CA GLY A 55 8.95 -6.67 2.72
C GLY A 55 9.04 -8.18 2.96
N MET A 56 7.91 -8.89 2.84
CA MET A 56 7.88 -10.35 2.95
C MET A 56 8.69 -11.02 1.85
N LYS A 57 8.52 -10.62 0.59
CA LYS A 57 9.27 -11.18 -0.53
C LYS A 57 10.79 -11.00 -0.34
N LYS A 58 11.23 -9.77 -0.04
CA LYS A 58 12.65 -9.47 0.23
C LYS A 58 13.17 -10.27 1.42
N GLY A 59 12.38 -10.41 2.48
CA GLY A 59 12.75 -11.19 3.66
C GLY A 59 12.93 -12.68 3.36
N ILE A 60 12.03 -13.28 2.58
CA ILE A 60 12.11 -14.69 2.17
C ILE A 60 13.32 -14.93 1.26
N GLU A 61 13.52 -14.09 0.24
CA GLU A 61 14.67 -14.20 -0.66
C GLU A 61 16.00 -14.10 0.09
N GLN A 62 16.14 -13.11 1.00
CA GLN A 62 17.33 -12.97 1.84
C GLN A 62 17.53 -14.15 2.80
N GLY A 63 16.44 -14.71 3.35
CA GLY A 63 16.50 -15.90 4.20
C GLY A 63 17.03 -17.11 3.47
N ILE A 64 16.47 -17.41 2.29
CA ILE A 64 16.88 -18.51 1.42
C ILE A 64 18.35 -18.36 1.01
N GLU A 65 18.77 -17.15 0.62
CA GLU A 65 20.16 -16.91 0.23
C GLU A 65 21.12 -17.13 1.41
N LYS A 66 20.82 -16.60 2.60
CA LYS A 66 21.63 -16.80 3.80
C LYS A 66 21.73 -18.27 4.19
N GLU A 67 20.62 -19.00 4.13
CA GLU A 67 20.60 -20.43 4.43
C GLU A 67 21.44 -21.21 3.43
N LYS A 68 21.33 -20.92 2.14
CA LYS A 68 22.14 -21.53 1.07
C LYS A 68 23.64 -21.39 1.32
N TYR A 69 24.13 -20.19 1.69
CA TYR A 69 25.54 -19.99 2.04
C TYR A 69 25.93 -20.67 3.36
N SER A 70 25.05 -20.68 4.36
CA SER A 70 25.28 -21.39 5.63
C SER A 70 25.44 -22.89 5.42
N LEU A 71 24.56 -23.50 4.64
CA LEU A 71 24.63 -24.91 4.25
C LEU A 71 25.90 -25.22 3.49
N ALA A 72 26.25 -24.41 2.48
CA ALA A 72 27.49 -24.58 1.71
C ALA A 72 28.74 -24.53 2.60
N ARG A 73 28.80 -23.57 3.54
CA ARG A 73 29.90 -23.46 4.52
C ARG A 73 30.00 -24.72 5.37
N ASN A 74 28.88 -25.23 5.88
CA ASN A 74 28.85 -26.43 6.70
C ASN A 74 29.25 -27.69 5.91
N MET A 75 28.82 -27.82 4.66
CA MET A 75 29.22 -28.92 3.78
C MET A 75 30.72 -28.88 3.48
N LYS A 76 31.27 -27.69 3.18
CA LYS A 76 32.70 -27.49 2.96
C LYS A 76 33.53 -27.84 4.20
N ASN A 77 33.08 -27.41 5.38
CA ASN A 77 33.72 -27.77 6.66
C ASN A 77 33.73 -29.28 6.94
N LYS A 78 32.81 -30.03 6.32
CA LYS A 78 32.77 -31.49 6.37
C LYS A 78 33.60 -32.17 5.26
N ASN A 79 34.42 -31.40 4.53
CA ASN A 79 35.23 -31.86 3.41
C ASN A 79 34.41 -32.55 2.29
N MET A 80 33.17 -32.10 2.09
CA MET A 80 32.34 -32.57 0.97
C MET A 80 32.91 -32.04 -0.35
N ASP A 81 32.77 -32.81 -1.43
CA ASP A 81 33.25 -32.44 -2.76
C ASP A 81 32.63 -31.10 -3.23
N ILE A 82 33.47 -30.21 -3.77
CA ILE A 82 33.05 -28.85 -4.14
C ILE A 82 32.03 -28.87 -5.27
N ASN A 83 32.13 -29.80 -6.23
CA ASN A 83 31.16 -29.90 -7.32
C ASN A 83 29.81 -30.37 -6.78
N LEU A 84 29.80 -31.32 -5.84
CA LEU A 84 28.59 -31.74 -5.15
C LEU A 84 27.95 -30.59 -4.35
N ILE A 85 28.73 -29.78 -3.63
CA ILE A 85 28.20 -28.60 -2.93
C ILE A 85 27.59 -27.61 -3.94
N SER A 86 28.26 -27.40 -5.08
CA SER A 86 27.78 -26.53 -6.15
C SER A 86 26.44 -27.00 -6.71
N GLU A 87 26.29 -28.31 -6.94
CA GLU A 87 25.04 -28.93 -7.39
C GLU A 87 23.92 -28.79 -6.35
N LEU A 88 24.18 -29.14 -5.09
CA LEU A 88 23.16 -29.16 -4.04
C LEU A 88 22.68 -27.76 -3.64
N THR A 89 23.60 -26.80 -3.61
CA THR A 89 23.29 -25.44 -3.17
C THR A 89 22.92 -24.56 -4.35
N GLY A 90 23.39 -24.85 -5.56
CA GLY A 90 23.31 -23.98 -6.72
C GLY A 90 24.19 -22.72 -6.60
N LEU A 91 25.23 -22.75 -5.76
CA LEU A 91 26.29 -21.72 -5.74
C LEU A 91 27.36 -22.08 -6.78
N SER A 92 28.02 -21.08 -7.34
CA SER A 92 29.19 -21.34 -8.19
C SER A 92 30.35 -21.90 -7.36
N ILE A 93 31.18 -22.72 -8.00
CA ILE A 93 32.42 -23.27 -7.43
C ILE A 93 33.27 -22.15 -6.82
N GLU A 94 33.46 -21.04 -7.54
CA GLU A 94 34.22 -19.87 -7.07
C GLU A 94 33.66 -19.29 -5.76
N LYS A 95 32.33 -19.22 -5.61
CA LYS A 95 31.71 -18.75 -4.36
C LYS A 95 31.97 -19.71 -3.21
N ILE A 96 31.91 -21.02 -3.47
CA ILE A 96 32.15 -22.06 -2.46
C ILE A 96 33.62 -22.08 -2.04
N GLU A 97 34.55 -21.91 -2.98
CA GLU A 97 35.99 -21.80 -2.67
C GLU A 97 36.31 -20.62 -1.75
N LYS A 98 35.57 -19.51 -1.87
CA LYS A 98 35.71 -18.31 -1.03
C LYS A 98 35.00 -18.39 0.33
N LEU A 99 34.15 -19.38 0.58
CA LEU A 99 33.44 -19.56 1.86
C LEU A 99 34.34 -20.06 2.99
#